data_AF-A0A067NMQ5-F1
#
_entry.id   AF-A0A067NMQ5-F1
#
_cell.length_a   1.000
_cell.length_b   1.000
_cell.length_c   1.000
_cell.angle_alpha   90.00
_cell.angle_beta   90.00
_cell.angle_gamma   90.00
#
_symmetry.space_group_name_H-M   'P 1'
#
loop_
_entity.id
_entity.type
_entity.pdbx_description
1 polymer ?
#
loop_
_entity_poly.entity_id
_entity_poly.type
_entity_poly.pdbx_seq_one_letter_code
_entity_poly.pdbx_strand_id
1 'polypeptide(L)'
;MINYLYILASLSLFHTALGAVAAAPGPQNGTDTTAIHLVNRNVFGERVVSLNVTNKEQFAIQLPESDDTDIDTSKTFGHSPRVWYSHGNTTNGQETLAQDFFSTSATSKEGGKNGAGFVQLAGCINLGKAPQLNPSDKGGFYHDTPGDQAEDLQRSRCEGYTHFVECVQPRNRQFILRCCNDKEDCPTPSGSQKCSDVLSGSYGTCSEART
;
A
#
# COMPACT_ATOMS: atom_id res chain seq x y z
N MET A 1 25.40 16.77 81.07
CA MET A 1 24.97 17.12 79.70
C MET A 1 25.85 16.32 78.74
N ILE A 2 25.27 15.76 77.67
CA ILE A 2 25.84 14.81 76.67
C ILE A 2 25.45 13.34 76.91
N ASN A 3 24.43 12.90 76.16
CA ASN A 3 24.38 11.67 75.34
C ASN A 3 22.92 11.34 75.03
N TYR A 4 22.52 11.34 73.76
CA TYR A 4 22.27 10.10 73.00
C TYR A 4 21.84 10.40 71.56
N LEU A 5 22.57 9.76 70.69
CA LEU A 5 22.42 9.53 69.26
C LEU A 5 21.03 8.97 68.92
N TYR A 6 20.30 9.61 67.99
CA TYR A 6 19.27 8.95 67.18
C TYR A 6 19.34 9.46 65.74
N ILE A 7 19.79 8.56 64.87
CA ILE A 7 19.72 8.64 63.42
C ILE A 7 18.31 8.19 63.03
N LEU A 8 17.53 9.05 62.38
CA LEU A 8 16.36 8.61 61.60
C LEU A 8 16.39 9.32 60.24
N ALA A 9 16.67 8.50 59.24
CA ALA A 9 16.60 8.81 57.83
C ALA A 9 15.14 9.12 57.44
N SER A 10 14.90 10.29 56.85
CA SER A 10 13.67 10.56 56.11
C SER A 10 13.87 10.11 54.65
N LEU A 11 13.18 9.02 54.30
CA LEU A 11 13.05 8.53 52.93
C LEU A 11 12.40 9.61 52.04
N SER A 12 13.07 9.96 50.95
CA SER A 12 12.48 10.64 49.81
C SER A 12 11.49 9.71 49.11
N LEU A 13 10.21 10.12 49.06
CA LEU A 13 9.21 9.49 48.18
C LEU A 13 9.56 9.84 46.72
N PHE A 14 10.22 8.91 46.03
CA PHE A 14 10.20 8.87 44.57
C PHE A 14 8.79 8.44 44.13
N HIS A 15 8.03 9.36 43.54
CA HIS A 15 6.87 9.01 42.74
C HIS A 15 7.38 8.34 41.45
N THR A 16 7.35 7.01 41.40
CA THR A 16 7.41 6.28 40.13
C THR A 16 6.06 6.43 39.44
N ALA A 17 6.00 7.38 38.50
CA ALA A 17 4.94 7.39 37.51
C ALA A 17 5.12 6.13 36.63
N LEU A 18 4.31 5.09 36.88
CA LEU A 18 4.07 4.06 35.88
C LEU A 18 3.33 4.74 34.72
N GLY A 19 4.09 5.12 33.69
CA GLY A 19 3.53 5.45 32.39
C GLY A 19 2.86 4.19 31.84
N ALA A 20 1.53 4.20 31.78
CA ALA A 20 0.78 3.21 31.03
C ALA A 20 1.24 3.29 29.56
N VAL A 21 1.90 2.24 29.07
CA VAL A 21 2.04 2.02 27.63
C VAL A 21 0.62 1.78 27.12
N ALA A 22 0.08 2.77 26.42
CA ALA A 22 -1.11 2.59 25.61
C ALA A 22 -0.77 1.53 24.57
N ALA A 23 -1.28 0.31 24.77
CA ALA A 23 -1.27 -0.71 23.74
C ALA A 23 -1.95 -0.11 22.50
N ALA A 24 -1.25 -0.11 21.37
CA ALA A 24 -1.84 0.22 20.08
C ALA A 24 -3.11 -0.63 19.90
N PRO A 25 -4.23 -0.05 19.43
CA PRO A 25 -5.43 -0.83 19.20
C PRO A 25 -5.10 -1.92 18.18
N GLY A 26 -5.23 -3.18 18.61
CA GLY A 26 -5.17 -4.33 17.71
C GLY A 26 -6.23 -4.21 16.61
N PRO A 27 -6.11 -5.02 15.54
CA PRO A 27 -7.04 -4.97 14.42
C PRO A 27 -8.47 -5.16 14.93
N GLN A 28 -9.27 -4.10 14.82
CA GLN A 28 -10.67 -4.10 15.22
C GLN A 28 -11.39 -5.11 14.33
N ASN A 29 -11.78 -6.24 14.93
CA ASN A 29 -12.62 -7.25 14.29
C ASN A 29 -14.06 -6.71 14.28
N GLY A 30 -14.31 -5.79 13.34
CA GLY A 30 -15.61 -5.16 13.12
C GLY A 30 -16.22 -5.65 11.82
N THR A 31 -17.20 -6.54 11.93
CA THR A 31 -18.17 -6.82 10.86
C THR A 31 -19.01 -5.57 10.63
N ASP A 32 -18.53 -4.67 9.79
CA ASP A 32 -19.31 -3.53 9.28
C ASP A 32 -19.23 -3.50 7.76
N THR A 33 -20.14 -4.25 7.13
CA THR A 33 -20.28 -4.42 5.67
C THR A 33 -20.77 -3.16 4.94
N THR A 34 -20.66 -1.99 5.57
CA THR A 34 -21.16 -0.71 5.03
C THR A 34 -20.11 0.38 4.83
N ALA A 35 -18.82 0.09 5.03
CA ALA A 35 -17.74 1.07 4.89
C ALA A 35 -16.99 1.05 3.54
N ILE A 36 -17.60 0.58 2.45
CA ILE A 36 -17.08 0.82 1.08
C ILE A 36 -17.79 2.06 0.51
N HIS A 37 -17.61 3.21 1.16
CA HIS A 37 -18.06 4.46 0.56
C HIS A 37 -17.26 5.66 1.05
N LEU A 38 -16.62 6.31 0.08
CA LEU A 38 -16.15 7.69 0.09
C LEU A 38 -14.98 8.02 1.03
N VAL A 39 -13.76 7.82 0.55
CA VAL A 39 -12.69 8.77 0.88
C VAL A 39 -12.05 9.32 -0.39
N ASN A 40 -12.86 10.06 -1.15
CA ASN A 40 -12.44 10.84 -2.32
C ASN A 40 -12.56 12.35 -2.04
N ARG A 41 -12.24 12.81 -0.81
CA ARG A 41 -12.12 14.24 -0.48
C ARG A 41 -11.11 14.47 0.65
N ASN A 42 -10.07 15.26 0.37
CA ASN A 42 -9.46 16.14 1.36
C ASN A 42 -9.36 17.56 0.77
N VAL A 43 -10.22 18.43 1.32
CA VAL A 43 -10.08 19.86 1.71
C VAL A 43 -9.38 20.89 0.79
N PHE A 44 -8.63 20.55 -0.26
CA PHE A 44 -7.92 21.56 -1.09
C PHE A 44 -7.86 21.25 -2.60
N GLY A 45 -8.89 20.62 -3.18
CA GLY A 45 -8.95 20.38 -4.63
C GLY A 45 -7.95 19.33 -5.15
N GLU A 46 -7.19 18.69 -4.27
CA GLU A 46 -6.26 17.60 -4.59
C GLU A 46 -7.00 16.26 -4.55
N ARG A 47 -6.97 15.50 -5.67
CA ARG A 47 -7.62 14.18 -5.76
C ARG A 47 -6.75 13.14 -5.06
N VAL A 48 -6.99 12.92 -3.77
CA VAL A 48 -6.34 11.82 -3.04
C VAL A 48 -7.06 10.52 -3.34
N VAL A 49 -6.39 9.55 -3.96
CA VAL A 49 -7.00 8.28 -4.37
C VAL A 49 -6.70 7.17 -3.36
N SER A 50 -7.70 6.31 -3.10
CA SER A 50 -7.64 5.22 -2.12
C SER A 50 -7.33 3.89 -2.82
N LEU A 51 -6.26 3.21 -2.42
CA LEU A 51 -5.98 1.81 -2.74
C LEU A 51 -6.46 0.92 -1.59
N ASN A 52 -6.81 -0.33 -1.86
CA ASN A 52 -7.15 -1.28 -0.79
C ASN A 52 -6.89 -2.73 -1.21
N VAL A 53 -6.59 -3.58 -0.22
CA VAL A 53 -6.49 -5.04 -0.40
C VAL A 53 -7.29 -5.73 0.69
N THR A 54 -8.49 -6.18 0.36
CA THR A 54 -9.31 -7.00 1.27
C THR A 54 -8.95 -8.47 1.11
N ASN A 55 -8.94 -8.94 -0.14
CA ASN A 55 -8.53 -10.27 -0.59
C ASN A 55 -8.20 -10.23 -2.10
N LYS A 56 -7.98 -11.38 -2.73
CA LYS A 56 -7.54 -11.46 -4.14
C LYS A 56 -8.65 -11.19 -5.14
N GLU A 57 -9.91 -11.14 -4.68
CA GLU A 57 -11.10 -10.82 -5.47
C GLU A 57 -11.59 -9.38 -5.22
N GLN A 58 -11.20 -8.76 -4.10
CA GLN A 58 -11.65 -7.45 -3.65
C GLN A 58 -10.46 -6.57 -3.28
N PHE A 59 -10.08 -5.74 -4.23
CA PHE A 59 -8.98 -4.79 -4.15
C PHE A 59 -9.20 -3.58 -5.08
N ALA A 60 -8.41 -2.53 -4.86
CA ALA A 60 -8.26 -1.39 -5.75
C ALA A 60 -6.77 -1.04 -5.90
N ILE A 61 -6.34 -0.86 -7.15
CA ILE A 61 -4.94 -0.66 -7.55
C ILE A 61 -4.79 0.57 -8.43
N GLN A 62 -3.56 1.05 -8.61
CA GLN A 62 -3.26 2.22 -9.43
C GLN A 62 -2.70 1.79 -10.79
N LEU A 63 -3.22 2.31 -11.90
CA LEU A 63 -2.65 2.03 -13.23
C LEU A 63 -2.72 3.30 -14.09
N PRO A 64 -1.95 3.38 -15.19
CA PRO A 64 -2.06 4.49 -16.12
C PRO A 64 -3.51 4.75 -16.55
N GLU A 65 -3.84 6.02 -16.78
CA GLU A 65 -5.15 6.41 -17.32
C GLU A 65 -5.29 6.08 -18.81
N SER A 66 -4.19 6.23 -19.56
CA SER A 66 -4.17 6.09 -21.01
C SER A 66 -3.68 4.71 -21.44
N ASP A 67 -4.16 4.27 -22.61
CA ASP A 67 -3.69 3.06 -23.29
C ASP A 67 -2.19 3.11 -23.57
N ASP A 68 -1.55 1.94 -23.60
CA ASP A 68 -0.15 1.72 -24.01
C ASP A 68 0.86 2.67 -23.32
N THR A 69 0.69 2.87 -22.01
CA THR A 69 1.49 3.83 -21.25
C THR A 69 2.54 3.14 -20.36
N ASP A 70 3.75 3.68 -20.36
CA ASP A 70 4.82 3.29 -19.43
C ASP A 70 4.49 3.79 -18.00
N ILE A 71 4.81 2.98 -16.99
CA ILE A 71 4.52 3.31 -15.58
C ILE A 71 5.22 4.62 -15.16
N ASP A 72 6.46 4.84 -15.62
CA ASP A 72 7.18 6.08 -15.32
C ASP A 72 6.55 7.30 -15.99
N THR A 73 6.05 7.18 -17.23
CA THR A 73 5.34 8.25 -17.93
C THR A 73 4.04 8.61 -17.23
N SER A 74 3.31 7.62 -16.70
CA SER A 74 2.03 7.86 -16.01
C SER A 74 2.14 8.72 -14.75
N LYS A 75 3.34 8.94 -14.22
CA LYS A 75 3.56 9.80 -13.04
C LYS A 75 3.71 11.28 -13.39
N THR A 76 3.69 11.65 -14.66
CA THR A 76 3.89 13.03 -15.13
C THR A 76 2.57 13.80 -15.28
N PHE A 77 2.64 15.14 -15.31
CA PHE A 77 1.48 15.98 -15.54
C PHE A 77 0.78 15.64 -16.87
N GLY A 78 -0.53 15.36 -16.80
CA GLY A 78 -1.35 15.02 -17.96
C GLY A 78 -1.49 13.52 -18.26
N HIS A 79 -0.69 12.67 -17.61
CA HIS A 79 -0.76 11.19 -17.73
C HIS A 79 -1.06 10.50 -16.40
N SER A 80 -1.49 11.27 -15.40
CA SER A 80 -1.69 10.85 -14.02
C SER A 80 -2.46 9.53 -13.95
N PRO A 81 -2.07 8.62 -13.06
CA PRO A 81 -2.70 7.32 -13.00
C PRO A 81 -4.13 7.43 -12.45
N ARG A 82 -4.89 6.34 -12.54
CA ARG A 82 -6.26 6.20 -12.03
C ARG A 82 -6.31 5.00 -11.09
N VAL A 83 -7.30 4.99 -10.20
CA VAL A 83 -7.58 3.80 -9.39
C VAL A 83 -8.63 2.94 -10.07
N TRP A 84 -8.29 1.65 -10.15
CA TRP A 84 -9.05 0.60 -10.78
C TRP A 84 -9.49 -0.42 -9.74
N TYR A 85 -10.79 -0.69 -9.69
CA TYR A 85 -11.39 -1.62 -8.74
C TYR A 85 -11.57 -2.99 -9.39
N SER A 86 -11.20 -4.04 -8.66
CA SER A 86 -11.43 -5.45 -9.04
C SER A 86 -12.88 -5.80 -9.36
N HIS A 87 -13.83 -5.11 -8.72
CA HIS A 87 -15.26 -5.20 -9.00
C HIS A 87 -15.82 -3.79 -9.10
N GLY A 88 -16.71 -3.58 -10.07
CA GLY A 88 -17.35 -2.29 -10.28
C GLY A 88 -18.07 -1.83 -9.03
N ASN A 89 -17.59 -0.74 -8.43
CA ASN A 89 -18.37 0.01 -7.46
C ASN A 89 -19.39 0.82 -8.25
N THR A 90 -20.66 0.71 -7.90
CA THR A 90 -21.81 1.24 -8.65
C THR A 90 -21.95 2.78 -8.60
N THR A 91 -20.85 3.50 -8.39
CA THR A 91 -20.89 4.94 -8.10
C THR A 91 -19.94 5.69 -9.01
N ASN A 92 -20.50 6.65 -9.73
CA ASN A 92 -19.90 7.40 -10.84
C ASN A 92 -18.41 7.78 -10.63
N GLY A 93 -17.56 7.39 -11.58
CA GLY A 93 -16.17 7.86 -11.72
C GLY A 93 -15.08 6.92 -11.20
N GLN A 94 -15.40 5.66 -10.96
CA GLN A 94 -14.41 4.63 -10.59
C GLN A 94 -14.15 3.69 -11.78
N GLU A 95 -12.89 3.51 -12.15
CA GLU A 95 -12.52 2.57 -13.22
C GLU A 95 -12.67 1.13 -12.72
N THR A 96 -13.20 0.25 -13.55
CA THR A 96 -13.34 -1.18 -13.22
C THR A 96 -12.31 -1.97 -14.00
N LEU A 97 -11.54 -2.81 -13.32
CA LEU A 97 -10.63 -3.74 -14.00
C LEU A 97 -11.42 -4.71 -14.84
N ALA A 98 -10.87 -5.04 -16.01
CA ALA A 98 -11.38 -6.15 -16.80
C ALA A 98 -11.39 -7.43 -15.96
N GLN A 99 -12.43 -8.24 -16.13
CA GLN A 99 -12.44 -9.60 -15.61
C GLN A 99 -11.18 -10.34 -16.11
N ASP A 100 -10.56 -11.11 -15.22
CA ASP A 100 -9.31 -11.84 -15.48
C ASP A 100 -8.10 -10.93 -15.78
N PHE A 101 -8.09 -9.68 -15.30
CA PHE A 101 -6.91 -8.81 -15.33
C PHE A 101 -5.68 -9.53 -14.75
N PHE A 102 -5.86 -10.25 -13.64
CA PHE A 102 -4.86 -11.20 -13.16
C PHE A 102 -5.18 -12.61 -13.67
N SER A 103 -4.23 -13.23 -14.37
CA SER A 103 -4.30 -14.65 -14.72
C SER A 103 -4.13 -15.55 -13.49
N THR A 104 -3.34 -15.09 -12.51
CA THR A 104 -3.24 -15.65 -11.17
C THR A 104 -3.03 -14.51 -10.17
N SER A 105 -3.60 -14.63 -8.98
CA SER A 105 -3.38 -13.68 -7.89
C SER A 105 -3.46 -14.37 -6.53
N ALA A 106 -2.77 -13.78 -5.56
CA ALA A 106 -2.79 -14.21 -4.16
C ALA A 106 -2.74 -12.99 -3.25
N THR A 107 -3.32 -13.13 -2.06
CA THR A 107 -3.21 -12.15 -0.98
C THR A 107 -2.51 -12.79 0.20
N SER A 108 -1.57 -12.08 0.83
CA SER A 108 -1.00 -12.46 2.11
C SER A 108 -1.20 -11.37 3.16
N LYS A 109 -1.35 -11.78 4.42
CA LYS A 109 -1.41 -10.92 5.60
C LYS A 109 -0.45 -11.51 6.63
N GLU A 110 0.59 -10.78 6.96
CA GLU A 110 1.70 -11.28 7.78
C GLU A 110 2.17 -10.19 8.75
N GLY A 111 2.91 -10.63 9.78
CA GLY A 111 3.68 -9.72 10.62
C GLY A 111 4.92 -9.25 9.86
N GLY A 112 5.16 -7.95 9.87
CA GLY A 112 6.32 -7.30 9.28
C GLY A 112 7.56 -7.35 10.16
N LYS A 113 8.64 -6.72 9.70
CA LYS A 113 9.98 -6.78 10.32
C LYS A 113 9.98 -6.40 11.80
N ASN A 114 9.24 -5.35 12.17
CA ASN A 114 9.13 -4.88 13.56
C ASN A 114 7.80 -5.28 14.22
N GLY A 115 7.12 -6.30 13.69
CA GLY A 115 5.87 -6.83 14.24
C GLY A 115 4.61 -6.07 13.82
N ALA A 116 4.72 -4.95 13.10
CA ALA A 116 3.59 -4.29 12.47
C ALA A 116 3.04 -5.13 11.31
N GLY A 117 1.72 -5.26 11.20
CA GLY A 117 1.13 -6.07 10.12
C GLY A 117 1.22 -5.38 8.75
N PHE A 118 1.33 -6.19 7.69
CA PHE A 118 1.14 -5.76 6.30
C PHE A 118 0.11 -6.65 5.59
N VAL A 119 -0.46 -6.12 4.50
CA VAL A 119 -1.21 -6.89 3.50
C VAL A 119 -0.55 -6.73 2.15
N GLN A 120 -0.52 -7.81 1.37
CA GLN A 120 0.03 -7.80 0.03
C GLN A 120 -0.94 -8.48 -0.95
N LEU A 121 -1.15 -7.85 -2.09
CA LEU A 121 -1.70 -8.45 -3.30
C LEU A 121 -0.55 -8.67 -4.28
N ALA A 122 -0.41 -9.89 -4.77
CA ALA A 122 0.53 -10.22 -5.83
C ALA A 122 -0.19 -10.97 -6.95
N GLY A 123 0.20 -10.73 -8.20
CA GLY A 123 -0.45 -11.38 -9.33
C GLY A 123 0.33 -11.34 -10.62
N CYS A 124 -0.11 -12.19 -11.55
CA CYS A 124 0.38 -12.23 -12.93
C CYS A 124 -0.59 -11.50 -13.85
N ILE A 125 -0.14 -10.44 -14.51
CA ILE A 125 -0.95 -9.57 -15.36
C ILE A 125 -1.29 -10.29 -16.67
N ASN A 126 -2.57 -10.27 -17.04
CA ASN A 126 -3.03 -10.62 -18.36
C ASN A 126 -3.02 -9.36 -19.25
N LEU A 127 -1.94 -9.18 -20.04
CA LEU A 127 -1.77 -7.99 -20.87
C LEU A 127 -2.89 -7.78 -21.91
N GLY A 128 -3.54 -8.86 -22.37
CA GLY A 128 -4.71 -8.75 -23.25
C GLY A 128 -5.96 -8.19 -22.56
N LYS A 129 -5.92 -8.00 -21.25
CA LYS A 129 -6.97 -7.41 -20.40
C LYS A 129 -6.49 -6.12 -19.72
N ALA A 130 -5.31 -5.61 -20.09
CA ALA A 130 -4.69 -4.45 -19.49
C ALA A 130 -4.25 -3.44 -20.59
N PRO A 131 -5.20 -2.86 -21.35
CA PRO A 131 -4.87 -1.97 -22.47
C PRO A 131 -4.08 -0.71 -22.07
N GLN A 132 -4.20 -0.28 -20.81
CA GLN A 132 -3.46 0.85 -20.25
C GLN A 132 -1.95 0.62 -20.11
N LEU A 133 -1.50 -0.64 -20.13
CA LEU A 133 -0.11 -0.98 -19.92
C LEU A 133 0.60 -1.18 -21.25
N ASN A 134 1.73 -0.50 -21.44
CA ASN A 134 2.65 -0.83 -22.52
C ASN A 134 3.27 -2.22 -22.27
N PRO A 135 3.02 -3.23 -23.12
CA PRO A 135 3.55 -4.59 -22.94
C PRO A 135 5.09 -4.68 -22.90
N SER A 136 5.78 -3.69 -23.49
CA SER A 136 7.24 -3.65 -23.56
C SER A 136 7.88 -2.94 -22.37
N ASP A 137 7.09 -2.27 -21.53
CA ASP A 137 7.58 -1.53 -20.38
C ASP A 137 8.22 -2.47 -19.35
N LYS A 138 9.45 -2.13 -18.94
CA LYS A 138 10.18 -2.84 -17.87
C LYS A 138 9.51 -2.66 -16.51
N GLY A 139 8.64 -1.66 -16.39
CA GLY A 139 7.81 -1.37 -15.23
C GLY A 139 8.36 -0.26 -14.36
N GLY A 140 7.64 -0.01 -13.27
CA GLY A 140 7.97 1.02 -12.30
C GLY A 140 7.14 0.88 -11.04
N PHE A 141 7.19 1.93 -10.22
CA PHE A 141 6.59 1.94 -8.89
C PHE A 141 5.71 3.16 -8.67
N TYR A 142 4.65 2.95 -7.89
CA TYR A 142 3.89 3.99 -7.18
C TYR A 142 4.06 3.78 -5.68
N HIS A 143 4.27 4.84 -4.91
CA HIS A 143 4.44 4.74 -3.46
C HIS A 143 4.08 6.05 -2.76
N ASP A 144 3.88 5.98 -1.45
CA ASP A 144 3.46 7.10 -0.59
C ASP A 144 4.57 8.11 -0.27
N THR A 145 5.83 7.76 -0.55
CA THR A 145 6.96 8.68 -0.40
C THR A 145 7.00 9.60 -1.62
N PRO A 146 6.86 10.93 -1.48
CA PRO A 146 7.01 11.83 -2.62
C PRO A 146 8.42 11.68 -3.20
N GLY A 147 8.52 11.53 -4.52
CA GLY A 147 9.80 11.59 -5.20
C GLY A 147 10.39 13.00 -5.18
N ASP A 148 11.68 13.14 -5.52
CA ASP A 148 12.33 14.45 -5.76
C ASP A 148 11.74 15.20 -6.97
N GLN A 149 10.85 14.56 -7.73
CA GLN A 149 10.07 15.16 -8.79
C GLN A 149 8.77 15.69 -8.15
N ALA A 150 8.67 17.01 -8.01
CA ALA A 150 7.52 17.74 -7.43
C ALA A 150 6.20 17.59 -8.22
N GLU A 151 6.06 16.56 -9.05
CA GLU A 151 4.98 16.33 -10.01
C GLU A 151 4.17 15.06 -9.70
N ASP A 152 4.28 14.50 -8.49
CA ASP A 152 3.37 13.46 -7.97
C ASP A 152 1.97 14.06 -7.73
N LEU A 153 1.25 14.35 -8.81
CA LEU A 153 -0.03 15.09 -8.85
C LEU A 153 -1.21 14.31 -8.26
N GLN A 154 -0.98 13.04 -7.92
CA GLN A 154 -1.92 12.25 -7.13
C GLN A 154 -1.22 11.68 -5.92
N ARG A 155 -1.69 12.12 -4.76
CA ARG A 155 -1.42 11.44 -3.50
C ARG A 155 -2.32 10.22 -3.47
N SER A 156 -1.77 9.02 -3.61
CA SER A 156 -2.51 7.81 -3.25
C SER A 156 -2.18 7.39 -1.82
N ARG A 157 -3.09 6.63 -1.21
CA ARG A 157 -2.88 5.99 0.09
C ARG A 157 -3.54 4.63 0.08
N CYS A 158 -3.01 3.70 0.86
CA CYS A 158 -3.69 2.42 1.08
C CYS A 158 -4.56 2.48 2.34
N GLU A 159 -5.83 2.10 2.21
CA GLU A 159 -6.81 2.19 3.30
C GLU A 159 -6.42 1.29 4.48
N GLY A 160 -6.37 1.90 5.68
CA GLY A 160 -6.00 1.22 6.91
C GLY A 160 -4.49 1.03 7.14
N TYR A 161 -3.65 1.56 6.25
CA TYR A 161 -2.19 1.49 6.33
C TYR A 161 -1.54 2.87 6.18
N THR A 162 -0.38 3.07 6.79
CA THR A 162 0.35 4.35 6.70
C THR A 162 1.24 4.44 5.47
N HIS A 163 1.68 3.31 4.93
CA HIS A 163 2.59 3.22 3.79
C HIS A 163 2.08 2.24 2.73
N PHE A 164 2.47 2.47 1.48
CA PHE A 164 2.27 1.50 0.41
C PHE A 164 3.38 1.57 -0.63
N VAL A 165 3.63 0.42 -1.27
CA VAL A 165 4.42 0.33 -2.50
C VAL A 165 3.63 -0.54 -3.46
N GLU A 166 3.37 0.00 -4.64
CA GLU A 166 2.83 -0.72 -5.78
C GLU A 166 3.91 -0.83 -6.85
N CYS A 167 4.12 -2.03 -7.37
CA CYS A 167 5.08 -2.32 -8.43
C CYS A 167 4.35 -3.00 -9.58
N VAL A 168 4.51 -2.44 -10.78
CA VAL A 168 3.88 -2.93 -12.00
C VAL A 168 4.98 -3.17 -13.03
N GLN A 169 5.13 -4.42 -13.49
CA GLN A 169 6.11 -4.81 -14.52
C GLN A 169 5.42 -5.50 -15.69
N PRO A 170 4.89 -4.74 -16.67
CA PRO A 170 4.16 -5.29 -17.81
C PRO A 170 4.96 -6.32 -18.60
N ARG A 171 6.23 -6.04 -18.91
CA ARG A 171 7.10 -6.96 -19.67
C ARG A 171 7.28 -8.32 -19.00
N ASN A 172 7.31 -8.36 -17.66
CA ASN A 172 7.41 -9.60 -16.90
C ASN A 172 6.04 -10.13 -16.46
N ARG A 173 4.96 -9.41 -16.77
CA ARG A 173 3.58 -9.66 -16.34
C ARG A 173 3.45 -9.73 -14.83
N GLN A 174 4.24 -8.97 -14.07
CA GLN A 174 4.26 -9.04 -12.62
C GLN A 174 3.60 -7.81 -12.00
N PHE A 175 2.83 -8.04 -10.95
CA PHE A 175 2.21 -6.99 -10.15
C PHE A 175 2.36 -7.30 -8.66
N ILE A 176 2.62 -6.25 -7.88
CA ILE A 176 2.56 -6.28 -6.42
C ILE A 176 1.98 -4.98 -5.90
N LEU A 177 1.04 -5.07 -4.98
CA LEU A 177 0.69 -3.98 -4.07
C LEU A 177 0.92 -4.46 -2.65
N ARG A 178 1.75 -3.76 -1.88
CA ARG A 178 1.89 -3.97 -0.44
C ARG A 178 1.47 -2.72 0.30
N CYS A 179 0.62 -2.91 1.32
CA CYS A 179 0.24 -1.89 2.27
C CYS A 179 0.74 -2.28 3.66
N CYS A 180 1.40 -1.37 4.36
CA CYS A 180 2.04 -1.66 5.64
C CYS A 180 1.97 -0.45 6.59
N ASN A 181 2.08 -0.74 7.89
CA ASN A 181 2.13 0.30 8.93
C ASN A 181 3.56 0.68 9.33
N ASP A 182 4.54 -0.12 8.91
CA ASP A 182 5.95 0.13 9.13
C ASP A 182 6.64 0.36 7.79
N LYS A 183 7.34 1.49 7.67
CA LYS A 183 8.06 1.89 6.46
C LYS A 183 9.10 0.84 6.04
N GLU A 184 9.66 0.06 6.97
CA GLU A 184 10.63 -0.99 6.63
C GLU A 184 10.03 -2.17 5.87
N ASP A 185 8.71 -2.35 5.93
CA ASP A 185 7.97 -3.38 5.20
C ASP A 185 7.51 -2.92 3.80
N CYS A 186 7.48 -1.60 3.57
CA CYS A 186 7.25 -0.95 2.28
C CYS A 186 8.46 -0.08 1.91
N PRO A 187 9.62 -0.67 1.62
CA PRO A 187 10.82 0.09 1.31
C PRO A 187 10.60 0.95 0.06
N THR A 188 10.99 2.23 0.13
CA THR A 188 10.94 3.13 -1.02
C THR A 188 11.85 2.60 -2.13
N PRO A 189 11.30 2.16 -3.26
CA PRO A 189 12.08 1.63 -4.36
C PRO A 189 12.80 2.75 -5.11
N SER A 190 13.92 2.42 -5.74
CA SER A 190 14.61 3.28 -6.69
C SER A 190 14.32 2.82 -8.12
N GLY A 191 13.84 3.74 -8.96
CA GLY A 191 13.74 3.59 -10.42
C GLY A 191 13.38 2.18 -10.94
N SER A 192 14.19 1.67 -11.87
CA SER A 192 13.95 0.45 -12.66
C SER A 192 14.17 -0.88 -11.92
N GLN A 193 14.15 -0.89 -10.57
CA GLN A 193 14.29 -2.12 -9.79
C GLN A 193 13.18 -3.13 -10.14
N LYS A 194 13.46 -4.43 -10.03
CA LYS A 194 12.40 -5.43 -10.22
C LYS A 194 11.50 -5.48 -9.00
N CYS A 195 10.23 -5.83 -9.21
CA CYS A 195 9.29 -6.00 -8.11
C CYS A 195 9.80 -7.02 -7.08
N SER A 196 10.41 -8.11 -7.56
CA SER A 196 11.00 -9.17 -6.74
C SER A 196 12.18 -8.73 -5.88
N ASP A 197 12.86 -7.65 -6.26
CA ASP A 197 14.04 -7.15 -5.55
C ASP A 197 13.63 -6.24 -4.37
N VAL A 198 12.42 -5.67 -4.44
CA VAL A 198 11.90 -4.71 -3.46
C VAL A 198 10.94 -5.38 -2.48
N LEU A 199 10.04 -6.23 -3.00
CA LEU A 199 9.04 -6.93 -2.20
C LEU A 199 9.19 -8.44 -2.41
N SER A 200 9.22 -9.18 -1.31
CA SER A 200 9.07 -10.63 -1.33
C SER A 200 7.60 -11.00 -1.51
N GLY A 201 7.31 -12.06 -2.26
CA GLY A 201 5.95 -12.48 -2.51
C GLY A 201 5.88 -13.80 -3.23
N SER A 202 4.83 -14.57 -2.95
CA SER A 202 4.50 -15.73 -3.78
C SER A 202 3.84 -15.23 -5.06
N TYR A 203 4.69 -14.90 -6.03
CA TYR A 203 4.30 -14.89 -7.43
C TYR A 203 4.19 -16.36 -7.84
N GLY A 204 3.07 -16.79 -8.40
CA GLY A 204 3.16 -17.97 -9.27
C GLY A 204 4.21 -17.71 -10.36
N THR A 205 4.65 -18.73 -11.08
CA THR A 205 5.38 -18.48 -12.33
C THR A 205 4.43 -17.76 -13.27
N CYS A 206 4.65 -16.46 -13.51
CA CYS A 206 3.91 -15.70 -14.50
C CYS A 206 4.31 -16.21 -15.89
N SER A 207 3.61 -17.25 -16.33
CA SER A 207 3.74 -17.79 -17.67
C SER A 207 3.09 -16.84 -18.66
N GLU A 208 3.59 -16.82 -19.88
CA GLU A 208 2.86 -16.22 -20.98
C GLU A 208 1.51 -16.92 -21.10
N ALA A 209 0.42 -16.21 -20.86
CA ALA A 209 -0.90 -16.66 -21.27
C ALA A 209 -0.81 -16.98 -22.76
N ARG A 210 -0.92 -18.26 -23.13
CA ARG A 210 -1.09 -18.66 -24.52
C ARG A 210 -2.36 -17.96 -25.02
N THR A 211 -2.16 -17.11 -26.02
CA THR A 211 -3.21 -16.68 -26.95
C THR A 211 -3.92 -17.88 -27.55
#